data_AF-A0A8C6TXW3-F1
#
_entry.id   AF-A0A8C6TXW3-F1
#
_cell.length_a   1.000
_cell.length_b   1.000
_cell.length_c   1.000
_cell.angle_alpha   90.00
_cell.angle_beta   90.00
_cell.angle_gamma   90.00
#
_symmetry.space_group_name_H-M   'P 1'
#
loop_
_entity.id
_entity.type
_entity.pdbx_description
1 polymer ?
#
loop_
_entity_poly.entity_id
_entity_poly.type
_entity_poly.pdbx_seq_one_letter_code
_entity_poly.pdbx_strand_id
1 'polypeptide(L)'
;MGSFAGHALPGGFFLFVGLWWSIKSSLWHLTRRNKSIGSTRLPSRAVQRRLEIIESSVIVFFSVVGIIAEQFAANGPKLQLFDYTENHWKDMMNWQHSTMYLFFGLAAAVSLIVHTTAAAPLPLDRLMLGLAFFNEGFLFFYHLHGRTTLDVTVHQLLLYAIFGQALVAFLEVFHRGNAILELIRSALTILQGSWFWQIGFIMYPPNGPQWDLNDHSSVMFVTVCFSWHLMFALLFTGLVYSAVGCVVRARLRRTPPMEMGLLSNQEREIWSQRMKSYEKYMPGFILMFSYHSLLDSVTKEKCIGNNSREMKGTF
;
A
#
# COMPACT_ATOMS: atom_id res chain seq x y z
N MET A 1 24.34 -8.33 -14.43
CA MET A 1 24.63 -7.46 -13.27
C MET A 1 25.62 -6.38 -13.70
N GLY A 2 25.54 -5.17 -13.15
CA GLY A 2 26.38 -4.04 -13.59
C GLY A 2 26.00 -3.46 -14.96
N SER A 3 24.70 -3.25 -15.21
CA SER A 3 24.20 -2.66 -16.45
C SER A 3 22.98 -1.80 -16.19
N PHE A 4 22.61 -0.97 -17.18
CA PHE A 4 21.36 -0.20 -17.14
C PHE A 4 20.14 -1.10 -16.88
N ALA A 5 20.00 -2.20 -17.64
CA ALA A 5 18.91 -3.16 -17.48
C ALA A 5 18.92 -3.82 -16.08
N GLY A 6 20.11 -4.09 -15.53
CA GLY A 6 20.27 -4.62 -14.18
C GLY A 6 19.77 -3.69 -13.07
N HIS A 7 19.63 -2.39 -13.33
CA HIS A 7 19.05 -1.42 -12.40
C HIS A 7 17.59 -1.08 -12.76
N ALA A 8 17.28 -0.92 -14.05
CA ALA A 8 15.95 -0.55 -14.52
C ALA A 8 14.90 -1.65 -14.25
N LEU A 9 15.27 -2.93 -14.37
CA LEU A 9 14.36 -4.06 -14.11
C LEU A 9 13.90 -4.12 -12.63
N PRO A 10 14.79 -4.20 -11.62
CA PRO A 10 14.37 -4.16 -10.22
C PRO A 10 13.69 -2.82 -9.90
N GLY A 11 14.18 -1.70 -10.45
CA GLY A 11 13.55 -0.39 -10.28
C GLY A 11 12.09 -0.36 -10.74
N GLY A 12 11.80 -0.92 -11.91
CA GLY A 12 10.43 -1.04 -12.44
C GLY A 12 9.54 -1.94 -11.57
N PHE A 13 10.08 -3.05 -11.07
CA PHE A 13 9.36 -3.94 -10.16
C PHE A 13 8.96 -3.21 -8.87
N PHE A 14 9.90 -2.52 -8.22
CA PHE A 14 9.61 -1.76 -6.99
C PHE A 14 8.64 -0.61 -7.22
N LEU A 15 8.71 0.11 -8.35
CA LEU A 15 7.73 1.14 -8.70
C LEU A 15 6.32 0.56 -8.83
N PHE A 16 6.16 -0.56 -9.53
CA PHE A 16 4.88 -1.23 -9.68
C PHE A 16 4.31 -1.71 -8.34
N VAL A 17 5.14 -2.39 -7.54
CA VAL A 17 4.75 -2.90 -6.21
C VAL A 17 4.39 -1.75 -5.27
N GLY A 18 5.18 -0.68 -5.25
CA GLY A 18 4.93 0.51 -4.43
C GLY A 18 3.61 1.21 -4.79
N LEU A 19 3.32 1.36 -6.09
CA LEU A 19 2.03 1.87 -6.55
C LEU A 19 0.87 0.94 -6.14
N TRP A 20 1.02 -0.36 -6.37
CA TRP A 20 0.02 -1.36 -5.99
C TRP A 20 -0.28 -1.32 -4.48
N TRP A 21 0.75 -1.28 -3.63
CA TRP A 21 0.60 -1.17 -2.18
C TRP A 21 -0.03 0.15 -1.75
N SER A 22 0.29 1.27 -2.42
CA SER A 22 -0.35 2.56 -2.15
C SER A 22 -1.85 2.54 -2.46
N ILE A 23 -2.25 1.96 -3.59
CA ILE A 23 -3.66 1.80 -3.96
C ILE A 23 -4.39 0.85 -2.99
N LYS A 24 -3.79 -0.32 -2.72
CA LYS A 24 -4.37 -1.36 -1.84
C LYS A 24 -4.63 -0.84 -0.43
N SER A 25 -3.61 -0.25 0.19
CA SER A 25 -3.70 0.33 1.55
C SER A 25 -4.75 1.43 1.60
N SER A 26 -4.69 2.41 0.68
CA SER A 26 -5.64 3.51 0.59
C SER A 26 -7.09 3.01 0.48
N LEU A 27 -7.35 2.10 -0.46
CA LEU A 27 -8.67 1.52 -0.67
C LEU A 27 -9.18 0.86 0.60
N TRP A 28 -8.33 0.09 1.27
CA TRP A 28 -8.72 -0.67 2.44
C TRP A 28 -8.99 0.21 3.66
N HIS A 29 -8.15 1.22 3.92
CA HIS A 29 -8.38 2.18 5.00
C HIS A 29 -9.67 2.97 4.80
N LEU A 30 -9.86 3.54 3.61
CA LEU A 30 -11.04 4.36 3.29
C LEU A 30 -12.32 3.52 3.33
N THR A 31 -12.24 2.28 2.88
CA THR A 31 -13.32 1.31 2.96
C THR A 31 -13.69 0.98 4.41
N ARG A 32 -12.71 0.64 5.25
CA ARG A 32 -12.95 0.32 6.67
C ARG A 32 -13.57 1.49 7.43
N ARG A 33 -13.07 2.71 7.20
CA ARG A 33 -13.61 3.94 7.79
C ARG A 33 -15.08 4.15 7.42
N ASN A 34 -15.46 3.89 6.18
CA ASN A 34 -16.83 4.11 5.70
C ASN A 34 -17.80 2.95 6.04
N LYS A 35 -17.31 1.72 6.30
CA LYS A 35 -18.16 0.64 6.85
C LYS A 35 -18.72 1.00 8.22
N SER A 36 -17.96 1.75 9.03
CA SER A 36 -18.45 2.31 10.30
C SER A 36 -19.62 3.29 10.13
N ILE A 37 -19.86 3.78 8.91
CA ILE A 37 -20.87 4.78 8.56
C ILE A 37 -22.09 4.11 7.86
N GLY A 38 -22.17 2.77 7.85
CA GLY A 38 -23.39 2.04 7.45
C GLY A 38 -23.49 1.63 5.97
N SER A 39 -22.39 1.63 5.19
CA SER A 39 -22.43 1.23 3.78
C SER A 39 -22.15 -0.28 3.56
N THR A 40 -23.08 -0.95 2.89
CA THR A 40 -23.17 -2.43 2.77
C THR A 40 -22.49 -3.05 1.53
N ARG A 41 -21.83 -2.27 0.65
CA ARG A 41 -21.22 -2.82 -0.60
C ARG A 41 -19.75 -2.50 -0.79
N LEU A 42 -18.98 -2.72 0.26
CA LEU A 42 -17.55 -2.46 0.30
C LEU A 42 -16.76 -3.78 0.32
N PRO A 43 -15.54 -3.86 -0.27
CA PRO A 43 -14.88 -5.13 -0.54
C PRO A 43 -14.84 -6.03 0.70
N SER A 44 -15.27 -7.28 0.51
CA SER A 44 -15.41 -8.26 1.58
C SER A 44 -14.03 -8.66 2.11
N ARG A 45 -13.93 -9.07 3.38
CA ARG A 45 -12.71 -9.68 3.94
C ARG A 45 -12.21 -10.85 3.07
N ALA A 46 -13.13 -11.54 2.38
CA ALA A 46 -12.78 -12.58 1.42
C ALA A 46 -12.01 -12.05 0.20
N VAL A 47 -12.36 -10.88 -0.33
CA VAL A 47 -11.64 -10.25 -1.46
C VAL A 47 -10.25 -9.83 -1.01
N GLN A 48 -10.12 -9.24 0.19
CA GLN A 48 -8.81 -8.91 0.75
C GLN A 48 -7.93 -10.16 0.83
N ARG A 49 -8.44 -11.24 1.45
CA ARG A 49 -7.70 -12.49 1.58
C ARG A 49 -7.25 -13.04 0.22
N ARG A 50 -8.12 -13.02 -0.79
CA ARG A 50 -7.78 -13.47 -2.15
C ARG A 50 -6.67 -12.63 -2.78
N LEU A 51 -6.70 -11.30 -2.60
CA LEU A 51 -5.65 -10.42 -3.11
C LEU A 51 -4.30 -10.67 -2.42
N GLU A 52 -4.28 -10.86 -1.09
CA GLU A 52 -3.03 -11.19 -0.39
C GLU A 52 -2.48 -12.56 -0.85
N ILE A 53 -3.35 -13.55 -1.08
CA ILE A 53 -2.94 -14.86 -1.62
C ILE A 53 -2.34 -14.70 -3.02
N ILE A 54 -3.00 -13.99 -3.93
CA ILE A 54 -2.52 -13.78 -5.31
C ILE A 54 -1.18 -13.06 -5.30
N GLU A 55 -1.07 -11.97 -4.53
CA GLU A 55 0.17 -11.19 -4.40
C GLU A 55 1.32 -12.07 -3.88
N SER A 56 1.10 -12.80 -2.81
CA SER A 56 2.10 -13.70 -2.23
C SER A 56 2.48 -14.83 -3.19
N SER A 57 1.52 -15.41 -3.92
CA SER A 57 1.81 -16.41 -4.95
C SER A 57 2.66 -15.84 -6.10
N VAL A 58 2.36 -14.62 -6.55
CA VAL A 58 3.13 -13.94 -7.60
C VAL A 58 4.57 -13.66 -7.14
N ILE A 59 4.76 -13.18 -5.90
CA ILE A 59 6.10 -12.92 -5.36
C ILE A 59 6.89 -14.23 -5.21
N VAL A 60 6.29 -15.30 -4.67
CA VAL A 60 6.96 -16.62 -4.59
C VAL A 60 7.38 -17.09 -5.99
N PHE A 61 6.50 -16.98 -6.98
CA PHE A 61 6.82 -17.38 -8.35
C PHE A 61 8.01 -16.59 -8.91
N PHE A 62 7.98 -15.26 -8.83
CA PHE A 62 9.09 -14.43 -9.33
C PHE A 62 10.39 -14.62 -8.54
N SER A 63 10.33 -14.88 -7.23
CA SER A 63 11.51 -15.24 -6.43
C SER A 63 12.15 -16.54 -6.90
N VAL A 64 11.35 -17.58 -7.16
CA VAL A 64 11.88 -18.86 -7.67
C VAL A 64 12.45 -18.68 -9.07
N VAL A 65 11.75 -17.97 -9.96
CA VAL A 65 12.26 -17.66 -11.31
C VAL A 65 13.56 -16.86 -11.23
N GLY A 66 13.65 -15.88 -10.33
CA GLY A 66 14.85 -15.08 -10.10
C GLY A 66 16.04 -15.93 -9.65
N ILE A 67 15.84 -16.85 -8.69
CA ILE A 67 16.89 -17.79 -8.25
C ILE A 67 17.34 -18.67 -9.41
N ILE A 68 16.40 -19.24 -10.17
CA ILE A 68 16.73 -20.09 -11.32
C ILE A 68 17.51 -19.30 -12.38
N ALA A 69 17.06 -18.08 -12.69
CA ALA A 69 17.72 -17.23 -13.67
C ALA A 69 19.15 -16.86 -13.23
N GLU A 70 19.36 -16.44 -11.98
CA GLU A 70 20.69 -16.10 -11.47
C GLU A 70 21.64 -17.30 -11.40
N GLN A 71 21.12 -18.50 -11.09
CA GLN A 71 21.96 -19.69 -10.94
C GLN A 71 22.26 -20.38 -12.28
N PHE A 72 21.33 -20.35 -13.24
CA PHE A 72 21.42 -21.19 -14.44
C PHE A 72 21.40 -20.42 -15.77
N ALA A 73 20.95 -19.16 -15.81
CA ALA A 73 21.02 -18.36 -17.03
C ALA A 73 22.39 -17.68 -17.20
N ALA A 74 22.71 -17.27 -18.43
CA ALA A 74 23.88 -16.43 -18.75
C ALA A 74 25.22 -16.88 -18.13
N ASN A 75 25.48 -18.20 -18.09
CA ASN A 75 26.67 -18.80 -17.45
C ASN A 75 26.79 -18.57 -15.93
N GLY A 76 25.68 -18.46 -15.20
CA GLY A 76 25.68 -18.38 -13.75
C GLY A 76 26.40 -19.55 -13.04
N PRO A 77 26.54 -19.50 -11.71
CA PRO A 77 27.39 -20.42 -10.96
C PRO A 77 26.93 -21.88 -10.97
N LYS A 78 25.71 -22.20 -11.44
CA LYS A 78 25.14 -23.56 -11.49
C LYS A 78 25.16 -24.24 -10.12
N LEU A 79 24.83 -23.50 -9.06
CA LEU A 79 24.91 -23.93 -7.65
C LEU A 79 26.32 -24.28 -7.15
N GLN A 80 27.36 -23.94 -7.92
CA GLN A 80 28.75 -24.06 -7.49
C GLN A 80 29.16 -22.79 -6.73
N LEU A 81 29.48 -22.94 -5.45
CA LEU A 81 29.89 -21.82 -4.60
C LEU A 81 31.39 -21.51 -4.72
N PHE A 82 32.22 -22.54 -4.85
CA PHE A 82 33.67 -22.43 -4.89
C PHE A 82 34.24 -23.09 -6.15
N ASP A 83 35.13 -22.39 -6.83
CA ASP A 83 35.89 -22.96 -7.93
C ASP A 83 37.22 -23.51 -7.40
N TYR A 84 37.32 -24.83 -7.31
CA TYR A 84 38.54 -25.52 -6.85
C TYR A 84 39.68 -25.47 -7.87
N THR A 85 39.41 -25.14 -9.13
CA THR A 85 40.46 -25.01 -10.15
C THR A 85 41.17 -23.67 -10.05
N GLU A 86 40.41 -22.60 -9.82
CA GLU A 86 40.95 -21.24 -9.65
C GLU A 86 41.15 -20.83 -8.19
N ASN A 87 40.77 -21.71 -7.25
CA ASN A 87 40.84 -21.51 -5.80
C ASN A 87 40.18 -20.20 -5.34
N HIS A 88 39.01 -19.89 -5.90
CA HIS A 88 38.28 -18.66 -5.63
C HIS A 88 36.78 -18.90 -5.41
N TRP A 89 36.09 -17.88 -4.90
CA TRP A 89 34.63 -17.85 -4.81
C TRP A 89 34.01 -17.51 -6.16
N LYS A 90 33.07 -18.34 -6.63
CA LYS A 90 32.50 -18.23 -7.98
C LYS A 90 31.24 -17.37 -8.00
N ASP A 91 31.23 -16.32 -8.81
CA ASP A 91 30.04 -15.49 -9.11
C ASP A 91 29.27 -15.02 -7.86
N MET A 92 29.99 -14.50 -6.86
CA MET A 92 29.40 -14.08 -5.57
C MET A 92 28.26 -13.08 -5.72
N MET A 93 28.26 -12.29 -6.80
CA MET A 93 27.18 -11.37 -7.11
C MET A 93 25.85 -12.08 -7.37
N ASN A 94 25.87 -13.15 -8.17
CA ASN A 94 24.69 -13.97 -8.45
C ASN A 94 24.21 -14.69 -7.18
N TRP A 95 25.12 -15.08 -6.29
CA TRP A 95 24.78 -15.64 -4.98
C TRP A 95 24.08 -14.62 -4.08
N GLN A 96 24.60 -13.39 -3.97
CA GLN A 96 23.92 -12.32 -3.20
C GLN A 96 22.51 -12.05 -3.73
N HIS A 97 22.34 -11.98 -5.04
CA HIS A 97 21.02 -11.84 -5.66
C HIS A 97 20.09 -13.03 -5.37
N SER A 98 20.60 -14.26 -5.49
CA SER A 98 19.84 -15.47 -5.18
C SER A 98 19.39 -15.49 -3.71
N THR A 99 20.26 -15.07 -2.79
CA THR A 99 19.91 -14.92 -1.37
C THR A 99 18.84 -13.85 -1.16
N MET A 100 18.93 -12.70 -1.85
CA MET A 100 17.90 -11.67 -1.78
C MET A 100 16.54 -12.21 -2.27
N TYR A 101 16.49 -12.88 -3.43
CA TYR A 101 15.26 -13.50 -3.94
C TYR A 101 14.69 -14.55 -2.98
N LEU A 102 15.56 -15.34 -2.34
CA LEU A 102 15.16 -16.34 -1.35
C LEU A 102 14.46 -15.70 -0.14
N PHE A 103 14.98 -14.60 0.40
CA PHE A 103 14.37 -13.92 1.54
C PHE A 103 13.00 -13.31 1.20
N PHE A 104 12.86 -12.65 0.04
CA PHE A 104 11.56 -12.17 -0.42
C PHE A 104 10.59 -13.32 -0.72
N GLY A 105 11.09 -14.43 -1.27
CA GLY A 105 10.30 -15.63 -1.54
C GLY A 105 9.80 -16.28 -0.24
N LEU A 106 10.65 -16.35 0.79
CA LEU A 106 10.30 -16.85 2.11
C LEU A 106 9.27 -15.93 2.79
N ALA A 107 9.44 -14.61 2.70
CA ALA A 107 8.47 -13.67 3.24
C ALA A 107 7.09 -13.81 2.58
N ALA A 108 7.05 -13.98 1.26
CA ALA A 108 5.81 -14.22 0.53
C ALA A 108 5.20 -15.59 0.83
N ALA A 109 6.01 -16.65 0.96
CA ALA A 109 5.54 -17.97 1.35
C ALA A 109 4.91 -17.95 2.76
N VAL A 110 5.52 -17.25 3.71
CA VAL A 110 4.96 -17.07 5.06
C VAL A 110 3.66 -16.27 5.00
N SER A 111 3.59 -15.19 4.22
CA SER A 111 2.35 -14.46 3.99
C SER A 111 1.24 -15.36 3.40
N LEU A 112 1.59 -16.24 2.45
CA LEU A 112 0.66 -17.20 1.88
C LEU A 112 0.12 -18.16 2.94
N ILE A 113 0.98 -18.71 3.82
CA ILE A 113 0.58 -19.57 4.94
C ILE A 113 -0.35 -18.84 5.90
N VAL A 114 -0.02 -17.59 6.26
CA VAL A 114 -0.82 -16.73 7.16
C VAL A 114 -2.22 -16.45 6.58
N HIS A 115 -2.35 -16.34 5.26
CA HIS A 115 -3.64 -16.02 4.62
C HIS A 115 -4.46 -17.23 4.16
N THR A 116 -3.84 -18.42 4.07
CA THR A 116 -4.51 -19.67 3.68
C THR A 116 -4.84 -20.56 4.88
N THR A 117 -3.99 -20.55 5.91
CA THR A 117 -4.12 -21.42 7.09
C THR A 117 -4.40 -20.62 8.35
N ALA A 118 -4.84 -21.29 9.41
CA ALA A 118 -4.93 -20.72 10.76
C ALA A 118 -3.66 -21.00 11.62
N ALA A 119 -2.61 -21.58 11.02
CA ALA A 119 -1.47 -22.13 11.75
C ALA A 119 -0.42 -21.08 12.17
N ALA A 120 -0.45 -19.89 11.56
CA ALA A 120 0.56 -18.86 11.77
C ALA A 120 -0.05 -17.55 12.31
N PRO A 121 0.63 -16.85 13.23
CA PRO A 121 0.16 -15.58 13.76
C PRO A 121 0.21 -14.50 12.68
N LEU A 122 -0.82 -13.67 12.62
CA LEU A 122 -0.97 -12.63 11.60
C LEU A 122 0.21 -11.66 11.49
N PRO A 123 0.91 -11.23 12.56
CA PRO A 123 2.05 -10.30 12.45
C PRO A 123 3.30 -10.88 11.76
N LEU A 124 3.34 -12.21 11.59
CA LEU A 124 4.51 -12.90 11.03
C LEU A 124 4.80 -12.49 9.58
N ASP A 125 3.78 -12.14 8.80
CA ASP A 125 3.94 -11.66 7.43
C ASP A 125 4.76 -10.35 7.35
N ARG A 126 4.50 -9.40 8.27
CA ARG A 126 5.21 -8.11 8.36
C ARG A 126 6.61 -8.28 8.93
N LEU A 127 6.77 -9.19 9.90
CA LEU A 127 8.10 -9.53 10.41
C LEU A 127 8.99 -10.07 9.29
N MET A 128 8.49 -11.04 8.52
CA MET A 128 9.27 -11.63 7.43
C MET A 128 9.54 -10.64 6.29
N LEU A 129 8.58 -9.74 5.98
CA LEU A 129 8.81 -8.67 5.02
C LEU A 129 9.91 -7.70 5.50
N GLY A 130 9.90 -7.33 6.78
CA GLY A 130 10.95 -6.50 7.38
C GLY A 130 12.32 -7.17 7.33
N LEU A 131 12.39 -8.47 7.64
CA LEU A 131 13.61 -9.27 7.52
C LEU A 131 14.11 -9.36 6.07
N ALA A 132 13.21 -9.45 5.09
CA ALA A 132 13.59 -9.47 3.68
C ALA A 132 14.23 -8.15 3.24
N PHE A 133 13.62 -7.00 3.57
CA PHE A 133 14.23 -5.68 3.31
C PHE A 133 15.53 -5.48 4.10
N PHE A 134 15.60 -5.94 5.34
CA PHE A 134 16.83 -5.85 6.13
C PHE A 134 17.96 -6.64 5.48
N ASN A 135 17.68 -7.88 5.05
CA ASN A 135 18.67 -8.72 4.37
C ASN A 135 19.09 -8.14 3.01
N GLU A 136 18.15 -7.57 2.25
CA GLU A 136 18.46 -6.81 1.03
C GLU A 136 19.47 -5.69 1.33
N GLY A 137 19.17 -4.83 2.31
CA GLY A 137 20.06 -3.73 2.71
C GLY A 137 21.41 -4.22 3.21
N PHE A 138 21.44 -5.31 3.99
CA PHE A 138 22.66 -5.93 4.49
C PHE A 138 23.58 -6.41 3.35
N LEU A 139 23.03 -7.13 2.36
CA LEU A 139 23.80 -7.61 1.22
C LEU A 139 24.31 -6.45 0.35
N PHE A 140 23.46 -5.46 0.07
CA PHE A 140 23.86 -4.27 -0.69
C PHE A 140 24.95 -3.47 0.01
N PHE A 141 24.94 -3.38 1.34
CA PHE A 141 25.96 -2.66 2.08
C PHE A 141 27.36 -3.23 1.86
N TYR A 142 27.50 -4.55 1.91
CA TYR A 142 28.81 -5.20 1.71
C TYR A 142 29.24 -5.27 0.24
N HIS A 143 28.31 -5.09 -0.69
CA HIS A 143 28.58 -5.00 -2.12
C HIS A 143 29.30 -3.69 -2.54
N LEU A 144 29.35 -2.67 -1.69
CA LEU A 144 29.90 -1.35 -2.06
C LEU A 144 31.42 -1.24 -1.99
N HIS A 145 32.11 -2.23 -1.40
CA HIS A 145 33.56 -2.15 -1.21
C HIS A 145 34.31 -2.16 -2.55
N GLY A 146 35.29 -1.25 -2.68
CA GLY A 146 36.17 -1.17 -3.87
C GLY A 146 35.60 -0.39 -5.06
N ARG A 147 34.48 0.32 -4.90
CA ARG A 147 33.85 1.16 -5.94
C ARG A 147 34.26 2.63 -5.83
N THR A 148 33.95 3.41 -6.88
CA THR A 148 34.20 4.86 -6.94
C THR A 148 33.30 5.62 -5.97
N THR A 149 33.69 6.85 -5.61
CA THR A 149 32.98 7.66 -4.59
C THR A 149 31.52 7.90 -4.95
N LEU A 150 31.22 8.22 -6.21
CA LEU A 150 29.85 8.43 -6.65
C LEU A 150 29.03 7.14 -6.62
N ASP A 151 29.60 6.02 -7.09
CA ASP A 151 28.93 4.70 -7.09
C ASP A 151 28.57 4.27 -5.66
N VAL A 152 29.51 4.40 -4.71
CA VAL A 152 29.24 4.16 -3.30
C VAL A 152 28.13 5.07 -2.78
N THR A 153 28.19 6.37 -3.10
CA THR A 153 27.22 7.36 -2.60
C THR A 153 25.80 7.05 -3.09
N VAL A 154 25.61 6.81 -4.40
CA VAL A 154 24.28 6.57 -4.95
C VAL A 154 23.66 5.28 -4.39
N HIS A 155 24.47 4.25 -4.14
CA HIS A 155 23.98 3.03 -3.49
C HIS A 155 23.79 3.19 -1.97
N GLN A 156 24.57 4.01 -1.27
CA GLN A 156 24.30 4.33 0.13
C GLN A 156 22.96 5.04 0.31
N LEU A 157 22.61 5.95 -0.60
CA LEU A 157 21.29 6.60 -0.62
C LEU A 157 20.16 5.56 -0.82
N LEU A 158 20.37 4.56 -1.68
CA LEU A 158 19.46 3.43 -1.84
C LEU A 158 19.29 2.65 -0.53
N LEU A 159 20.38 2.40 0.20
CA LEU A 159 20.34 1.69 1.49
C LEU A 159 19.46 2.41 2.51
N TYR A 160 19.46 3.74 2.55
CA TYR A 160 18.58 4.49 3.45
C TYR A 160 17.09 4.23 3.15
N ALA A 161 16.71 4.14 1.88
CA ALA A 161 15.34 3.77 1.51
C ALA A 161 14.99 2.34 1.95
N ILE A 162 15.89 1.38 1.68
CA ILE A 162 15.70 -0.04 2.01
C ILE A 162 15.61 -0.27 3.53
N PHE A 163 16.54 0.28 4.31
CA PHE A 163 16.49 0.18 5.76
C PHE A 163 15.30 0.93 6.35
N GLY A 164 14.89 2.04 5.75
CA GLY A 164 13.63 2.71 6.07
C GLY A 164 12.42 1.80 5.86
N GLN A 165 12.37 1.03 4.77
CA GLN A 165 11.31 0.04 4.52
C GLN A 165 11.33 -1.09 5.54
N ALA A 166 12.51 -1.62 5.87
CA ALA A 166 12.66 -2.64 6.91
C ALA A 166 12.12 -2.13 8.25
N LEU A 167 12.53 -0.92 8.66
CA LEU A 167 12.07 -0.28 9.89
C LEU A 167 10.55 -0.12 9.92
N VAL A 168 9.96 0.43 8.86
CA VAL A 168 8.50 0.63 8.77
C VAL A 168 7.76 -0.71 8.79
N ALA A 169 8.27 -1.74 8.10
CA ALA A 169 7.70 -3.07 8.13
C ALA A 169 7.77 -3.71 9.54
N PHE A 170 8.86 -3.50 10.29
CA PHE A 170 8.93 -3.91 11.69
C PHE A 170 7.94 -3.15 12.58
N LEU A 171 7.75 -1.84 12.37
CA LEU A 171 6.74 -1.06 13.09
C LEU A 171 5.31 -1.56 12.79
N GLU A 172 5.04 -2.03 11.56
CA GLU A 172 3.75 -2.63 11.18
C GLU A 172 3.45 -3.95 11.91
N VAL A 173 4.45 -4.64 12.49
CA VAL A 173 4.24 -5.81 13.35
C VAL A 173 3.42 -5.43 14.58
N PHE A 174 3.74 -4.28 15.19
CA PHE A 174 3.09 -3.78 16.40
C PHE A 174 1.86 -2.91 16.08
N HIS A 175 1.92 -2.12 15.01
CA HIS A 175 0.90 -1.13 14.64
C HIS A 175 0.18 -1.50 13.34
N ARG A 176 -0.28 -2.75 13.24
CA ARG A 176 -0.93 -3.27 12.02
C ARG A 176 -2.20 -2.49 11.67
N GLY A 177 -2.32 -2.10 10.39
CA GLY A 177 -3.47 -1.35 9.91
C GLY A 177 -3.42 0.14 10.24
N ASN A 178 -2.25 0.67 10.59
CA ASN A 178 -2.01 2.11 10.59
C ASN A 178 -1.77 2.60 9.16
N ALA A 179 -2.67 3.45 8.66
CA ALA A 179 -2.61 3.99 7.29
C ALA A 179 -1.32 4.74 6.99
N ILE A 180 -0.76 5.44 7.98
CA ILE A 180 0.44 6.23 7.80
C ILE A 180 1.64 5.31 7.55
N LEU A 181 1.78 4.23 8.33
CA LEU A 181 2.88 3.27 8.14
C LEU A 181 2.79 2.59 6.78
N GLU A 182 1.61 2.13 6.37
CA GLU A 182 1.42 1.48 5.07
C GLU A 182 1.70 2.43 3.89
N LEU A 183 1.33 3.72 4.01
CA LEU A 183 1.63 4.75 3.01
C LEU A 183 3.11 5.11 2.97
N ILE A 184 3.77 5.25 4.13
CA ILE A 184 5.22 5.49 4.21
C ILE A 184 5.97 4.32 3.58
N ARG A 185 5.62 3.06 3.89
CA ARG A 185 6.24 1.90 3.26
C ARG A 185 6.08 1.96 1.74
N SER A 186 4.88 2.26 1.26
CA SER A 186 4.62 2.38 -0.17
C SER A 186 5.45 3.50 -0.81
N ALA A 187 5.58 4.65 -0.14
CA ALA A 187 6.39 5.79 -0.62
C ALA A 187 7.88 5.43 -0.68
N LEU A 188 8.41 4.76 0.34
CA LEU A 188 9.80 4.31 0.34
C LEU A 188 10.07 3.25 -0.72
N THR A 189 9.12 2.34 -1.00
CA THR A 189 9.25 1.39 -2.12
C THR A 189 9.25 2.09 -3.48
N ILE A 190 8.46 3.15 -3.66
CA ILE A 190 8.51 4.00 -4.86
C ILE A 190 9.84 4.75 -4.96
N LEU A 191 10.34 5.28 -3.83
CA LEU A 191 11.66 5.90 -3.76
C LEU A 191 12.76 4.91 -4.16
N GLN A 192 12.79 3.71 -3.57
CA GLN A 192 13.72 2.63 -3.92
C GLN A 192 13.67 2.34 -5.42
N GLY A 193 12.47 2.14 -5.99
CA GLY A 193 12.30 1.85 -7.40
C GLY A 193 12.75 2.97 -8.34
N SER A 194 12.33 4.21 -8.07
CA SER A 194 12.75 5.38 -8.87
C SER A 194 14.24 5.65 -8.75
N TRP A 195 14.83 5.37 -7.58
CA TRP A 195 16.25 5.57 -7.35
C TRP A 195 17.11 4.51 -8.05
N PHE A 196 16.66 3.26 -8.14
CA PHE A 196 17.29 2.26 -9.00
C PHE A 196 17.38 2.74 -10.46
N TRP A 197 16.32 3.34 -11.00
CA TRP A 197 16.38 3.96 -12.33
C TRP A 197 17.41 5.09 -12.39
N GLN A 198 17.44 5.96 -11.37
CA GLN A 198 18.42 7.05 -11.30
C GLN A 198 19.87 6.54 -11.27
N ILE A 199 20.15 5.48 -10.50
CA ILE A 199 21.47 4.81 -10.50
C ILE A 199 21.79 4.29 -11.90
N GLY A 200 20.82 3.66 -12.58
CA GLY A 200 20.96 3.22 -13.95
C GLY A 200 21.37 4.34 -14.90
N PHE A 201 20.73 5.51 -14.81
CA PHE A 201 21.06 6.67 -15.64
C PHE A 201 22.41 7.31 -15.32
N ILE A 202 22.80 7.34 -14.04
CA ILE A 202 24.09 7.92 -13.61
C ILE A 202 25.24 7.01 -14.03
N MET A 203 25.13 5.70 -13.75
CA MET A 203 26.21 4.73 -13.96
C MET A 203 26.29 4.22 -15.40
N TYR A 204 25.16 4.21 -16.12
CA TYR A 204 25.05 3.68 -17.47
C TYR A 204 24.17 4.60 -18.35
N PRO A 205 24.59 5.86 -18.59
CA PRO A 205 23.80 6.82 -19.35
C PRO A 205 23.57 6.29 -20.78
N PRO A 206 22.31 6.08 -21.21
CA PRO A 206 22.03 5.61 -22.57
C PRO A 206 22.35 6.69 -23.62
N ASN A 207 22.26 7.96 -23.24
CA ASN A 207 22.61 9.13 -24.03
C ASN A 207 23.13 10.23 -23.09
N GLY A 208 24.04 11.09 -23.57
CA GLY A 208 24.56 12.25 -22.81
C GLY A 208 26.01 12.09 -22.34
N PRO A 209 26.56 13.12 -21.67
CA PRO A 209 27.93 13.09 -21.16
C PRO A 209 28.05 12.06 -20.03
N GLN A 210 29.22 11.41 -19.94
CA GLN A 210 29.54 10.55 -18.81
C GLN A 210 29.75 11.38 -17.55
N TRP A 211 29.34 10.82 -16.42
CA TRP A 211 29.50 11.43 -15.12
C TRP A 211 30.93 11.24 -14.62
N ASP A 212 31.50 12.27 -13.99
CA ASP A 212 32.73 12.12 -13.24
C ASP A 212 32.42 11.45 -11.90
N LEU A 213 32.88 10.19 -11.76
CA LEU A 213 32.58 9.36 -10.61
C LEU A 213 33.36 9.74 -9.33
N ASN A 214 34.35 10.63 -9.44
CA ASN A 214 35.16 11.10 -8.32
C ASN A 214 34.92 12.59 -8.00
N ASP A 215 34.10 13.27 -8.80
CA ASP A 215 33.78 14.69 -8.58
C ASP A 215 32.87 14.88 -7.35
N HIS A 216 33.29 15.77 -6.47
CA HIS A 216 32.52 16.13 -5.27
C HIS A 216 31.20 16.82 -5.61
N SER A 217 31.16 17.62 -6.68
CA SER A 217 29.94 18.33 -7.08
C SER A 217 28.84 17.36 -7.51
N SER A 218 29.23 16.27 -8.18
CA SER A 218 28.37 15.15 -8.54
C SER A 218 27.79 14.46 -7.30
N VAL A 219 28.59 14.24 -6.27
CA VAL A 219 28.13 13.72 -4.95
C VAL A 219 27.10 14.65 -4.33
N MET A 220 27.36 15.96 -4.28
CA MET A 220 26.40 16.94 -3.75
C MET A 220 25.10 16.92 -4.56
N PHE A 221 25.18 16.91 -5.89
CA PHE A 221 24.02 16.94 -6.77
C PHE A 221 23.14 15.69 -6.62
N VAL A 222 23.71 14.49 -6.47
CA VAL A 222 22.90 13.28 -6.28
C VAL A 222 22.14 13.28 -4.96
N THR A 223 22.65 13.92 -3.90
CA THR A 223 21.89 14.06 -2.64
C THR A 223 20.68 14.98 -2.79
N VAL A 224 20.80 16.04 -3.60
CA VAL A 224 19.66 16.91 -3.96
C VAL A 224 18.64 16.13 -4.78
N CYS A 225 19.10 15.36 -5.78
CA CYS A 225 18.23 14.50 -6.58
C CYS A 225 17.47 13.49 -5.71
N PHE A 226 18.15 12.82 -4.78
CA PHE A 226 17.51 11.87 -3.87
C PHE A 226 16.41 12.53 -3.04
N SER A 227 16.66 13.75 -2.55
CA SER A 227 15.67 14.52 -1.79
C SER A 227 14.42 14.85 -2.63
N TRP A 228 14.60 15.15 -3.92
CA TRP A 228 13.48 15.36 -4.84
C TRP A 228 12.71 14.07 -5.12
N HIS A 229 13.39 12.93 -5.29
CA HIS A 229 12.74 11.63 -5.43
C HIS A 229 11.91 11.29 -4.18
N LEU A 230 12.43 11.54 -2.98
CA LEU A 230 11.71 11.32 -1.72
C LEU A 230 10.47 12.21 -1.64
N MET A 231 10.62 13.51 -1.91
CA MET A 231 9.50 14.45 -1.94
C MET A 231 8.42 14.00 -2.94
N PHE A 232 8.82 13.63 -4.16
CA PHE A 232 7.90 13.15 -5.18
C PHE A 232 7.19 11.86 -4.76
N ALA A 233 7.90 10.89 -4.18
CA ALA A 233 7.29 9.64 -3.73
C ALA A 233 6.24 9.86 -2.63
N LEU A 234 6.51 10.77 -1.69
CA LEU A 234 5.55 11.16 -0.64
C LEU A 234 4.32 11.88 -1.23
N LEU A 235 4.52 12.85 -2.13
CA LEU A 235 3.41 13.56 -2.78
C LEU A 235 2.58 12.62 -3.65
N PHE A 236 3.23 11.73 -4.41
CA PHE A 236 2.57 10.78 -5.28
C PHE A 236 1.71 9.79 -4.51
N THR A 237 2.22 9.23 -3.40
CA THR A 237 1.41 8.36 -2.53
C THR A 237 0.23 9.10 -1.89
N GLY A 238 0.42 10.37 -1.48
CA GLY A 238 -0.66 11.22 -1.02
C GLY A 238 -1.72 11.52 -2.08
N LEU A 239 -1.30 11.72 -3.33
CA LEU A 239 -2.19 11.89 -4.49
C LEU A 239 -2.99 10.61 -4.76
N VAL A 240 -2.35 9.43 -4.75
CA VAL A 240 -3.01 8.14 -4.90
C VAL A 240 -4.05 7.94 -3.80
N TYR A 241 -3.71 8.22 -2.54
CA TYR A 241 -4.66 8.14 -1.43
C TYR A 241 -5.88 9.04 -1.65
N SER A 242 -5.64 10.29 -2.07
CA SER A 242 -6.69 11.27 -2.35
C SER A 242 -7.59 10.85 -3.51
N ALA A 243 -7.00 10.35 -4.61
CA ALA A 243 -7.71 9.86 -5.79
C ALA A 243 -8.59 8.65 -5.45
N VAL A 244 -8.05 7.67 -4.73
CA VAL A 244 -8.82 6.51 -4.24
C VAL A 244 -9.95 6.99 -3.31
N GLY A 245 -9.70 7.97 -2.45
CA GLY A 245 -10.72 8.62 -1.62
C GLY A 245 -11.86 9.23 -2.42
N CYS A 246 -11.55 9.96 -3.49
CA CYS A 246 -12.54 10.52 -4.41
C CYS A 246 -13.37 9.42 -5.08
N VAL A 247 -12.73 8.36 -5.58
CA VAL A 247 -13.42 7.23 -6.21
C VAL A 247 -14.35 6.52 -5.22
N VAL A 248 -13.87 6.20 -4.01
CA VAL A 248 -14.67 5.55 -2.97
C VAL A 248 -15.88 6.42 -2.60
N ARG A 249 -15.69 7.72 -2.36
CA ARG A 249 -16.78 8.65 -2.06
C ARG A 249 -17.79 8.76 -3.22
N ALA A 250 -17.32 8.85 -4.46
CA ALA A 250 -18.18 8.91 -5.63
C ALA A 250 -19.02 7.63 -5.81
N ARG A 251 -18.45 6.45 -5.53
CA ARG A 251 -19.18 5.17 -5.54
C ARG A 251 -20.24 5.10 -4.45
N LEU A 252 -19.93 5.58 -3.25
CA LEU A 252 -20.88 5.64 -2.13
C LEU A 252 -22.08 6.54 -2.42
N ARG A 253 -21.85 7.73 -3.02
CA ARG A 253 -22.93 8.64 -3.42
C ARG A 253 -23.90 8.04 -4.44
N ARG A 254 -23.45 7.09 -5.26
CA ARG A 254 -24.27 6.41 -6.28
C ARG A 254 -25.14 5.28 -5.72
N THR A 255 -24.88 4.80 -4.50
CA THR A 255 -25.69 3.76 -3.85
C THR A 255 -26.56 4.40 -2.76
N PRO A 256 -27.81 4.78 -3.05
CA PRO A 256 -28.71 5.25 -2.00
C PRO A 256 -28.92 4.15 -0.94
N PRO A 257 -29.12 4.50 0.34
CA PRO A 257 -29.41 3.53 1.38
C PRO A 257 -30.74 2.83 1.05
N MET A 258 -30.64 1.57 0.64
CA MET A 258 -31.78 0.75 0.21
C MET A 258 -32.83 0.55 1.32
N GLU A 259 -32.44 0.75 2.59
CA GLU A 259 -33.31 0.62 3.76
C GLU A 259 -34.34 1.75 3.90
N MET A 260 -34.05 2.97 3.44
CA MET A 260 -34.99 4.09 3.56
C MET A 260 -36.19 3.96 2.60
N GLY A 261 -36.02 3.24 1.48
CA GLY A 261 -37.09 2.97 0.52
C GLY A 261 -38.02 1.84 0.96
N LEU A 262 -37.50 0.80 1.63
CA LEU A 262 -38.27 -0.35 2.09
C LEU A 262 -39.11 -0.02 3.33
N LEU A 263 -38.54 0.68 4.32
CA LEU A 263 -39.30 1.15 5.48
C LEU A 263 -40.41 2.11 5.07
N SER A 264 -40.11 3.08 4.19
CA SER A 264 -41.10 4.02 3.66
C SER A 264 -42.25 3.34 2.90
N ASN A 265 -41.97 2.26 2.16
CA ASN A 265 -43.01 1.53 1.43
C ASN A 265 -43.83 0.62 2.36
N GLN A 266 -43.19 -0.05 3.31
CA GLN A 266 -43.88 -0.89 4.30
C GLN A 266 -44.74 -0.03 5.23
N GLU A 267 -44.26 1.12 5.68
CA GLU A 267 -45.04 2.09 6.44
C GLU A 267 -46.21 2.63 5.59
N ARG A 268 -45.99 2.99 4.32
CA ARG A 268 -47.07 3.39 3.40
C ARG A 268 -48.13 2.30 3.22
N GLU A 269 -47.72 1.05 3.10
CA GLU A 269 -48.64 -0.08 2.98
C GLU A 269 -49.46 -0.29 4.25
N ILE A 270 -48.83 -0.20 5.43
CA ILE A 270 -49.52 -0.28 6.72
C ILE A 270 -50.52 0.87 6.90
N TRP A 271 -50.14 2.10 6.54
CA TRP A 271 -51.03 3.27 6.58
C TRP A 271 -52.19 3.15 5.58
N SER A 272 -51.92 2.65 4.37
CA SER A 272 -52.94 2.39 3.34
C SER A 272 -53.94 1.30 3.79
N GLN A 273 -53.46 0.22 4.40
CA GLN A 273 -54.33 -0.84 4.95
C GLN A 273 -55.17 -0.33 6.12
N ARG A 274 -54.60 0.49 7.01
CA ARG A 274 -55.36 1.15 8.10
C ARG A 274 -56.47 2.05 7.54
N MET A 275 -56.16 2.90 6.57
CA MET A 275 -57.15 3.80 5.95
C MET A 275 -58.31 3.03 5.30
N LYS A 276 -58.02 1.95 4.56
CA LYS A 276 -59.04 1.08 3.96
C LYS A 276 -59.89 0.35 5.01
N SER A 277 -59.31 0.01 6.16
CA SER A 277 -60.05 -0.58 7.28
C SER A 277 -61.03 0.44 7.88
N TYR A 278 -60.60 1.67 8.13
CA TYR A 278 -61.47 2.73 8.65
C TYR A 278 -62.64 3.05 7.71
N GLU A 279 -62.40 3.05 6.40
CA GLU A 279 -63.44 3.26 5.39
C GLU A 279 -64.49 2.14 5.35
N LYS A 280 -64.08 0.89 5.67
CA LYS A 280 -64.98 -0.28 5.70
C LYS A 280 -65.88 -0.32 6.95
N TYR A 281 -65.41 0.19 8.08
CA TYR A 281 -66.16 0.15 9.36
C TYR A 281 -66.91 1.45 9.69
N MET A 282 -66.63 2.56 8.98
CA MET A 282 -67.38 3.81 9.11
C MET A 282 -67.60 4.50 7.74
N PRO A 283 -68.54 4.01 6.92
CA PRO A 283 -68.91 4.69 5.68
C PRO A 283 -69.63 6.00 6.04
N GLY A 284 -68.91 7.12 5.99
CA GLY A 284 -69.48 8.47 6.21
C GLY A 284 -68.67 9.42 7.10
N PHE A 285 -67.56 8.99 7.71
CA PHE A 285 -66.76 9.85 8.61
C PHE A 285 -65.49 10.45 7.98
N ILE A 286 -65.44 10.58 6.66
CA ILE A 286 -64.32 11.21 5.94
C ILE A 286 -64.82 12.47 5.25
N LEU A 287 -65.05 13.53 6.01
CA LEU A 287 -65.14 14.89 5.46
C LEU A 287 -64.61 15.98 6.40
N MET A 288 -63.88 15.63 7.47
CA MET A 288 -63.44 16.64 8.45
C MET A 288 -62.01 16.48 8.97
N PHE A 289 -61.09 15.85 8.23
CA PHE A 289 -59.65 15.85 8.57
C PHE A 289 -58.72 15.86 7.35
N SER A 290 -59.12 16.52 6.27
CA SER A 290 -58.16 17.04 5.29
C SER A 290 -58.01 18.52 5.59
N TYR A 291 -56.90 18.94 6.20
CA TYR A 291 -56.19 20.22 5.98
C TYR A 291 -55.25 20.65 7.13
N HIS A 292 -55.29 20.06 8.33
CA HIS A 292 -54.62 20.69 9.50
C HIS A 292 -53.41 19.97 10.13
N SER A 293 -52.87 18.89 9.57
CA SER A 293 -51.69 18.21 10.18
C SER A 293 -50.46 18.09 9.28
N LEU A 294 -50.45 18.75 8.12
CA LEU A 294 -49.30 18.73 7.19
C LEU A 294 -48.38 19.96 7.28
N LEU A 295 -48.66 20.93 8.17
CA LEU A 295 -47.89 22.18 8.30
C LEU A 295 -47.13 22.34 9.62
N ASP A 296 -47.35 21.49 10.63
CA ASP A 296 -46.78 21.70 11.98
C ASP A 296 -45.50 20.90 12.30
N SER A 297 -45.08 19.96 11.45
CA SER A 297 -43.83 19.20 11.68
C SER A 297 -42.63 19.73 10.91
N VAL A 298 -42.80 20.68 9.97
CA VAL A 298 -41.71 21.21 9.13
C VAL A 298 -41.05 22.47 9.74
N THR A 299 -41.62 23.05 10.80
CA THR A 299 -41.18 24.35 11.36
C THR A 299 -40.65 24.29 12.80
N LYS A 300 -40.72 23.16 13.52
CA LYS A 300 -40.30 23.07 14.94
C LYS A 300 -38.93 22.47 15.24
N GLU A 301 -38.19 21.97 14.25
CA GLU A 301 -36.81 21.44 14.46
C GLU A 301 -35.68 22.39 14.03
N LYS A 302 -35.99 23.66 13.72
CA LYS A 302 -34.98 24.67 13.36
C LYS A 302 -34.68 25.72 14.43
N CYS A 303 -35.32 25.65 15.59
CA CYS A 303 -35.06 26.57 16.70
C CYS A 303 -35.18 25.82 18.03
N ILE A 304 -34.10 25.22 18.52
CA ILE A 304 -33.71 25.08 19.95
C ILE A 304 -32.37 24.35 19.93
N GLY A 305 -31.32 25.02 20.40
CA GLY A 305 -29.99 24.40 20.55
C GLY A 305 -28.80 25.28 20.21
N ASN A 306 -28.89 26.60 20.36
CA ASN A 306 -27.70 27.42 20.51
C ASN A 306 -27.88 28.43 21.67
N ASN A 307 -26.84 28.50 22.50
CA ASN A 307 -26.52 29.47 23.54
C ASN A 307 -27.13 29.41 24.94
N SER A 308 -26.21 29.21 25.90
CA SER A 308 -25.96 29.93 27.17
C SER A 308 -25.82 28.95 28.34
N ARG A 309 -24.84 29.00 29.27
CA ARG A 309 -23.92 30.02 29.80
C ARG A 309 -22.80 29.28 30.57
N GLU A 310 -21.53 29.66 30.43
CA GLU A 310 -20.72 30.46 31.40
C GLU A 310 -20.47 29.89 32.82
N MET A 311 -19.16 29.66 33.07
CA MET A 311 -18.32 30.04 34.23
C MET A 311 -18.63 29.59 35.67
N LYS A 312 -17.65 28.86 36.23
CA LYS A 312 -16.93 29.00 37.53
C LYS A 312 -16.05 27.73 37.68
N GLY A 313 -14.75 27.67 37.98
CA GLY A 313 -13.84 28.54 38.75
C GLY A 313 -13.35 27.76 39.99
N THR A 314 -12.02 27.58 40.15
CA THR A 314 -11.23 27.05 41.31
C THR A 314 -11.41 25.56 41.68
N PHE A 315 -10.40 24.73 41.96
CA PHE A 315 -9.03 24.86 42.47
C PHE A 315 -8.05 23.94 41.71
#